data_AF-A0A1H9NS74-F1
#
_entry.id   AF-A0A1H9NS74-F1
#
_cell.length_a   1.000
_cell.length_b   1.000
_cell.length_c   1.000
_cell.angle_alpha   90.00
_cell.angle_beta   90.00
_cell.angle_gamma   90.00
#
_symmetry.space_group_name_H-M   'P 1'
#
loop_
_entity.id
_entity.type
_entity.pdbx_description
1 polymer ?
#
loop_
_entity_poly.entity_id
_entity_poly.type
_entity_poly.pdbx_seq_one_letter_code
_entity_poly.pdbx_strand_id
1 'polypeptide(L)'
;MEGVARRAATAKTVLYRRWASTHELLLDALAQAHPVEVPAPGADDLRADLIGALTLLTDWMRTPAAAAVSAILAERDRHPELVEALYRRVFDPRGATFTTTVLRHYADSGRVDPRRLTSVTTQIGEALVFKLSIDLGRVPDAGEVAAIVDEAILPALGL
;
A
#
# COMPACT_ATOMS: atom_id res chain seq x y z
N MET A 1 11.57 -15.24 -16.97
CA MET A 1 12.70 -15.91 -16.28
C MET A 1 14.07 -15.58 -16.84
N GLU A 2 14.32 -15.71 -18.15
CA GLU A 2 15.67 -15.52 -18.74
C GLU A 2 16.34 -14.18 -18.40
N GLY A 3 15.60 -13.08 -18.54
CA GLY A 3 16.10 -11.75 -18.14
C GLY A 3 16.43 -11.64 -16.65
N VAL A 4 15.69 -12.34 -15.78
CA VAL A 4 15.95 -12.35 -14.33
C VAL A 4 17.22 -13.15 -14.02
N ALA A 5 17.36 -14.34 -14.59
CA ALA A 5 18.54 -15.19 -14.47
C ALA A 5 19.82 -14.43 -14.86
N ARG A 6 19.78 -13.74 -16.00
CA ARG A 6 20.91 -12.93 -16.48
C ARG A 6 21.28 -11.80 -15.50
N ARG A 7 20.31 -11.04 -15.00
CA ARG A 7 20.57 -9.95 -14.04
C ARG A 7 21.02 -10.45 -12.66
N ALA A 8 20.51 -11.59 -12.23
CA ALA A 8 20.88 -12.23 -10.97
C ALA A 8 22.14 -13.11 -11.07
N ALA A 9 22.83 -13.12 -12.23
CA ALA A 9 24.00 -13.94 -12.50
C ALA A 9 23.82 -15.43 -12.10
N THR A 10 22.65 -16.01 -12.39
CA THR A 10 22.31 -17.38 -12.02
C THR A 10 21.66 -18.14 -13.18
N ALA A 11 21.57 -19.46 -13.08
CA ALA A 11 20.93 -20.29 -14.11
C ALA A 11 19.40 -20.30 -13.96
N LYS A 12 18.67 -20.41 -15.09
CA LYS A 12 17.20 -20.52 -15.09
C LYS A 12 16.73 -21.71 -14.25
N THR A 13 17.47 -22.82 -14.26
CA THR A 13 17.18 -24.04 -13.49
C THR A 13 17.19 -23.79 -11.98
N VAL A 14 18.09 -22.93 -11.50
CA VAL A 14 18.14 -22.54 -10.08
C VAL A 14 16.89 -21.74 -9.70
N LEU A 15 16.46 -20.81 -10.56
CA LEU A 15 15.26 -20.02 -10.33
C LEU A 15 13.98 -20.88 -10.39
N TYR A 16 13.85 -21.75 -11.40
CA TYR A 16 12.68 -22.63 -11.55
C TYR A 16 12.49 -23.61 -10.40
N ARG A 17 13.57 -23.98 -9.70
CA ARG A 17 13.48 -24.80 -8.48
C ARG A 17 12.73 -24.10 -7.35
N ARG A 18 12.75 -22.76 -7.29
CA ARG A 18 12.09 -21.96 -6.25
C ARG A 18 10.77 -21.34 -6.72
N TRP A 19 10.70 -20.93 -7.99
CA TRP A 19 9.51 -20.31 -8.57
C TRP A 19 9.10 -21.02 -9.85
N ALA A 20 7.90 -21.61 -9.83
CA ALA A 20 7.36 -22.33 -10.99
C ALA A 20 7.13 -21.41 -12.22
N SER A 21 6.97 -20.11 -12.01
CA SER A 21 6.74 -19.13 -13.08
C SER A 21 7.38 -17.77 -12.78
N THR A 22 7.38 -16.88 -13.79
CA THR A 22 7.83 -15.49 -13.59
C THR A 22 6.83 -14.71 -12.73
N HIS A 23 5.54 -15.05 -12.77
CA HIS A 23 4.51 -14.46 -11.90
C HIS A 23 4.75 -14.83 -10.43
N GLU A 24 5.06 -16.09 -10.15
CA GLU A 24 5.40 -16.56 -8.80
C GLU A 24 6.60 -15.80 -8.22
N LEU A 25 7.65 -15.62 -9.02
CA LEU A 25 8.82 -14.83 -8.64
C LEU A 25 8.45 -13.37 -8.38
N LEU A 26 7.62 -12.78 -9.25
CA LEU A 26 7.18 -11.39 -9.12
C LEU A 26 6.37 -11.16 -7.84
N LEU A 27 5.41 -12.03 -7.53
CA LEU A 27 4.59 -11.94 -6.32
C LEU A 27 5.44 -12.04 -5.06
N ASP A 28 6.41 -12.96 -5.02
CA ASP A 28 7.35 -13.07 -3.90
C ASP A 28 8.22 -11.82 -3.74
N ALA A 29 8.70 -11.25 -4.84
CA ALA A 29 9.47 -10.02 -4.81
C ALA A 29 8.63 -8.83 -4.33
N LEU A 30 7.37 -8.74 -4.76
CA LEU A 30 6.44 -7.71 -4.31
C LEU A 30 6.10 -7.87 -2.83
N ALA A 31 5.87 -9.09 -2.33
CA ALA A 31 5.61 -9.34 -0.92
C ALA A 31 6.78 -8.94 0.00
N GLN A 32 8.02 -9.04 -0.51
CA GLN A 32 9.23 -8.57 0.19
C GLN A 32 9.42 -7.05 0.11
N ALA A 33 9.03 -6.43 -1.00
CA ALA A 33 9.18 -4.99 -1.22
C ALA A 33 8.02 -4.14 -0.66
N HIS A 34 6.87 -4.77 -0.36
CA HIS A 34 5.71 -4.04 0.15
C HIS A 34 5.99 -3.51 1.56
N PRO A 35 5.73 -2.21 1.82
CA PRO A 35 5.95 -1.62 3.12
C PRO A 35 5.05 -2.28 4.17
N VAL A 36 5.54 -2.32 5.39
CA VAL A 36 4.75 -2.73 6.56
C VAL A 36 4.56 -1.49 7.40
N GLU A 37 3.31 -1.09 7.56
CA GLU A 37 2.98 -0.04 8.49
C GLU A 37 2.92 -0.62 9.90
N VAL A 38 3.68 -0.02 10.81
CA VAL A 38 3.67 -0.39 12.23
C VAL A 38 3.47 0.90 13.00
N PRO A 39 2.45 1.00 13.87
CA PRO A 39 2.28 2.17 14.72
C PRO A 39 3.57 2.43 15.51
N ALA A 40 4.02 3.68 15.54
CA ALA A 40 5.20 4.05 16.29
C ALA A 40 5.02 3.69 17.78
N PRO A 41 6.05 3.15 18.47
CA PRO A 41 5.99 2.99 19.92
C PRO A 41 5.76 4.35 20.59
N GLY A 42 4.62 4.52 21.26
CA GLY A 42 4.24 5.80 21.88
C GLY A 42 3.48 6.76 20.96
N ALA A 43 2.93 6.28 19.84
CA ALA A 43 1.98 7.00 19.00
C ALA A 43 0.91 7.72 19.84
N ASP A 44 0.99 9.06 19.89
CA ASP A 44 0.06 9.91 20.63
C ASP A 44 -0.45 11.12 19.85
N ASP A 45 -0.06 11.28 18.60
CA ASP A 45 -0.55 12.28 17.65
C ASP A 45 -1.16 11.61 16.41
N LEU A 46 -2.50 11.47 16.42
CA LEU A 46 -3.25 10.87 15.32
C LEU A 46 -2.96 11.55 13.99
N ARG A 47 -2.84 12.88 13.97
CA ARG A 47 -2.62 13.64 12.75
C ARG A 47 -1.24 13.34 12.19
N ALA A 48 -0.22 13.39 13.04
CA ALA A 48 1.15 13.09 12.63
C ALA A 48 1.28 11.64 12.12
N ASP A 49 0.64 10.68 12.78
CA ASP A 49 0.68 9.29 12.37
C ASP A 49 -0.05 9.03 11.04
N LEU A 50 -1.20 9.67 10.80
CA LEU A 50 -1.89 9.61 9.51
C LEU A 50 -1.05 10.23 8.38
N ILE A 51 -0.35 11.33 8.65
CA ILE A 51 0.61 11.92 7.69
C ILE A 51 1.75 10.94 7.42
N GLY A 52 2.29 10.28 8.45
CA GLY A 52 3.32 9.26 8.32
C GLY A 52 2.87 8.08 7.44
N ALA A 53 1.65 7.58 7.66
CA ALA A 53 1.02 6.51 6.88
C ALA A 53 0.93 6.87 5.39
N LEU A 54 0.40 8.06 5.08
CA LEU A 54 0.27 8.53 3.70
C LEU A 54 1.62 8.85 3.06
N THR A 55 2.58 9.35 3.84
CA THR A 55 3.95 9.55 3.35
C THR A 55 4.57 8.23 2.93
N LEU A 56 4.42 7.18 3.74
CA LEU A 56 4.89 5.83 3.43
C LEU A 56 4.26 5.29 2.13
N LEU A 57 2.97 5.54 1.91
CA LEU A 57 2.30 5.23 0.65
C LEU A 57 2.94 6.01 -0.53
N THR A 58 3.10 7.33 -0.41
CA THR A 58 3.67 8.14 -1.49
C THR A 58 5.10 7.75 -1.83
N ASP A 59 5.91 7.37 -0.84
CA ASP A 59 7.27 6.87 -1.04
C ASP A 59 7.26 5.51 -1.74
N TRP A 60 6.37 4.60 -1.33
CA TRP A 60 6.20 3.33 -2.00
C TRP A 60 5.77 3.50 -3.46
N MET A 61 4.87 4.44 -3.75
CA MET A 61 4.41 4.74 -5.11
C MET A 61 5.54 5.22 -6.04
N ARG A 62 6.66 5.74 -5.50
CA ARG A 62 7.85 6.11 -6.28
C ARG A 62 8.75 4.91 -6.60
N THR A 63 8.49 3.74 -6.02
CA THR A 63 9.32 2.55 -6.24
C THR A 63 8.92 1.79 -7.50
N PRO A 64 9.84 1.00 -8.09
CA PRO A 64 9.50 0.08 -9.17
C PRO A 64 8.44 -0.97 -8.78
N ALA A 65 8.27 -1.26 -7.49
CA ALA A 65 7.27 -2.21 -7.01
C ALA A 65 5.85 -1.71 -7.27
N ALA A 66 5.57 -0.41 -7.04
CA ALA A 66 4.27 0.17 -7.32
C ALA A 66 3.93 0.17 -8.83
N ALA A 67 4.93 0.41 -9.68
CA ALA A 67 4.75 0.29 -11.13
C ALA A 67 4.41 -1.16 -11.55
N ALA A 68 5.09 -2.15 -10.96
CA ALA A 68 4.80 -3.56 -11.21
C ALA A 68 3.40 -3.97 -10.70
N VAL A 69 2.97 -3.49 -9.53
CA VAL A 69 1.60 -3.65 -9.03
C VAL A 69 0.59 -3.07 -10.01
N SER A 70 0.83 -1.84 -10.49
CA SER A 70 -0.08 -1.16 -11.43
C SER A 70 -0.22 -1.94 -12.74
N ALA A 71 0.89 -2.48 -13.25
CA ALA A 71 0.88 -3.34 -14.45
C ALA A 71 0.08 -4.64 -14.23
N ILE A 72 0.18 -5.27 -13.07
CA ILE A 72 -0.64 -6.45 -12.73
C ILE A 72 -2.13 -6.07 -12.68
N LEU A 73 -2.46 -4.95 -12.02
CA LEU A 73 -3.84 -4.50 -11.88
C LEU A 73 -4.50 -4.15 -13.22
N ALA A 74 -3.73 -3.63 -14.18
CA ALA A 74 -4.19 -3.33 -15.53
C ALA A 74 -4.56 -4.60 -16.33
N GLU A 75 -3.98 -5.74 -16.00
CA GLU A 75 -4.24 -7.03 -16.66
C GLU A 75 -5.38 -7.83 -16.01
N ARG A 76 -6.19 -7.21 -15.14
CA ARG A 76 -7.23 -7.89 -14.35
C ARG A 76 -8.19 -8.73 -15.20
N ASP A 77 -8.64 -8.21 -16.33
CA ASP A 77 -9.61 -8.91 -17.19
C ASP A 77 -8.99 -10.11 -17.90
N ARG A 78 -7.67 -10.07 -18.13
CA ARG A 78 -6.92 -11.12 -18.83
C ARG A 78 -6.37 -12.17 -17.87
N HIS A 79 -5.98 -11.75 -16.66
CA HIS A 79 -5.29 -12.54 -15.64
C HIS A 79 -5.89 -12.31 -14.23
N PRO A 80 -7.19 -12.61 -14.02
CA PRO A 80 -7.85 -12.39 -12.73
C PRO A 80 -7.18 -13.19 -11.59
N GLU A 81 -6.63 -14.37 -11.88
CA GLU A 81 -5.90 -15.21 -10.91
C GLU A 81 -4.62 -14.57 -10.39
N LEU A 82 -3.94 -13.76 -11.22
CA LEU A 82 -2.72 -13.05 -10.84
C LEU A 82 -3.06 -11.89 -9.90
N VAL A 83 -4.14 -11.17 -10.18
CA VAL A 83 -4.64 -10.09 -9.32
C VAL A 83 -5.09 -10.65 -7.98
N GLU A 84 -5.84 -11.76 -7.97
CA GLU A 84 -6.25 -12.41 -6.72
C GLU A 84 -5.03 -12.86 -5.89
N ALA A 85 -4.01 -13.43 -6.55
CA ALA A 85 -2.78 -13.80 -5.87
C ALA A 85 -2.01 -12.59 -5.32
N LEU A 86 -2.06 -11.43 -6.00
CA LEU A 86 -1.47 -10.17 -5.53
C LEU A 86 -2.12 -9.74 -4.21
N TYR A 87 -3.45 -9.66 -4.14
CA TYR A 87 -4.14 -9.28 -2.90
C TYR A 87 -3.79 -10.23 -1.75
N ARG A 88 -4.00 -11.52 -1.97
CA ARG A 88 -3.80 -12.55 -0.93
C ARG A 88 -2.37 -12.67 -0.41
N ARG A 89 -1.35 -12.48 -1.27
CA ARG A 89 0.07 -12.71 -0.90
C ARG A 89 0.83 -11.44 -0.55
N VAL A 90 0.40 -10.30 -1.06
CA VAL A 90 1.13 -9.04 -0.91
C VAL A 90 0.38 -8.09 0.01
N PHE A 91 -0.91 -7.87 -0.21
CA PHE A 91 -1.68 -6.86 0.53
C PHE A 91 -2.28 -7.40 1.83
N ASP A 92 -3.05 -8.50 1.77
CA ASP A 92 -3.77 -9.03 2.94
C ASP A 92 -2.85 -9.36 4.14
N PRO A 93 -1.66 -9.97 3.96
CA PRO A 93 -0.79 -10.32 5.08
C PRO A 93 -0.20 -9.10 5.81
N ARG A 94 -0.28 -7.90 5.22
CA ARG A 94 0.31 -6.66 5.76
C ARG A 94 -0.69 -5.78 6.50
N GLY A 95 -1.94 -6.23 6.59
CA GLY A 95 -2.99 -5.54 7.32
C GLY A 95 -3.58 -4.38 6.54
N ALA A 96 -4.72 -4.61 5.88
CA ALA A 96 -5.57 -3.60 5.24
C ALA A 96 -4.81 -2.47 4.50
N THR A 97 -5.36 -1.26 4.50
CA THR A 97 -4.74 -0.06 3.92
C THR A 97 -3.75 0.57 4.91
N PHE A 98 -2.88 1.44 4.41
CA PHE A 98 -1.88 2.17 5.19
C PHE A 98 -2.52 2.82 6.44
N THR A 99 -3.46 3.73 6.22
CA THR A 99 -4.12 4.48 7.30
C THR A 99 -4.96 3.62 8.24
N THR A 100 -5.45 2.46 7.80
CA THR A 100 -6.29 1.58 8.64
C THR A 100 -5.57 1.13 9.90
N THR A 101 -4.26 0.89 9.83
CA THR A 101 -3.46 0.45 10.98
C THR A 101 -3.40 1.54 12.06
N VAL A 102 -3.17 2.79 11.67
CA VAL A 102 -3.23 3.96 12.57
C VAL A 102 -4.64 4.12 13.13
N LEU A 103 -5.66 4.15 12.28
CA LEU A 103 -7.04 4.37 12.70
C LEU A 103 -7.50 3.35 13.74
N ARG A 104 -7.15 2.07 13.56
CA ARG A 104 -7.47 1.02 14.53
C ARG A 104 -6.72 1.20 15.85
N HIS A 105 -5.44 1.55 15.81
CA HIS A 105 -4.66 1.84 17.01
C HIS A 105 -5.30 2.95 17.87
N TYR A 106 -5.75 4.03 17.24
CA TYR A 106 -6.41 5.14 17.94
C TYR A 106 -7.85 4.82 18.37
N ALA A 107 -8.54 3.91 17.68
CA ALA A 107 -9.83 3.41 18.13
C ALA A 107 -9.70 2.48 19.35
N ASP A 108 -8.72 1.58 19.35
CA ASP A 108 -8.46 0.66 20.46
C ASP A 108 -8.05 1.40 21.75
N SER A 109 -7.41 2.57 21.61
CA SER A 109 -7.09 3.46 22.73
C SER A 109 -8.20 4.44 23.12
N GLY A 110 -9.37 4.39 22.45
CA GLY A 110 -10.53 5.22 22.74
C GLY A 110 -10.44 6.68 22.27
N ARG A 111 -9.43 7.01 21.46
CA ARG A 111 -9.21 8.37 20.91
C ARG A 111 -10.01 8.64 19.63
N VAL A 112 -10.42 7.58 18.93
CA VAL A 112 -11.31 7.64 17.75
C VAL A 112 -12.54 6.77 18.02
N ASP A 113 -13.74 7.27 17.70
CA ASP A 113 -14.97 6.48 17.80
C ASP A 113 -14.95 5.32 16.78
N PRO A 114 -14.94 4.05 17.21
CA PRO A 114 -14.90 2.91 16.29
C PRO A 114 -16.05 2.89 15.29
N ARG A 115 -17.20 3.49 15.60
CA ARG A 115 -18.37 3.56 14.70
C ARG A 115 -18.11 4.45 13.48
N ARG A 116 -17.09 5.30 13.54
CA ARG A 116 -16.67 6.14 12.42
C ARG A 116 -15.65 5.47 11.50
N LEU A 117 -15.13 4.30 11.88
CA LEU A 117 -14.25 3.48 11.04
C LEU A 117 -15.08 2.55 10.14
N THR A 118 -15.72 3.14 9.14
CA THR A 118 -16.49 2.45 8.13
C THR A 118 -15.60 2.02 6.96
N SER A 119 -16.08 1.11 6.12
CA SER A 119 -15.37 0.72 4.89
C SER A 119 -15.07 1.89 3.95
N VAL A 120 -15.83 2.99 4.02
CA VAL A 120 -15.61 4.18 3.20
C VAL A 120 -14.58 5.11 3.85
N THR A 121 -14.75 5.42 5.13
CA THR A 121 -13.89 6.40 5.83
C THR A 121 -12.45 5.93 5.94
N THR A 122 -12.21 4.63 6.12
CA THR A 122 -10.85 4.07 6.18
C THR A 122 -10.14 4.06 4.82
N GLN A 123 -10.82 4.39 3.72
CA GLN A 123 -10.22 4.44 2.38
C GLN A 123 -9.93 5.86 1.88
N ILE A 124 -10.40 6.89 2.59
CA ILE A 124 -10.34 8.29 2.12
C ILE A 124 -8.91 8.71 1.80
N GLY A 125 -7.96 8.40 2.69
CA GLY A 125 -6.57 8.81 2.55
C GLY A 125 -5.93 8.28 1.28
N GLU A 126 -5.94 6.97 1.10
CA GLU A 126 -5.34 6.31 -0.06
C GLU A 126 -6.09 6.65 -1.35
N ALA A 127 -7.43 6.74 -1.31
CA ALA A 127 -8.23 7.12 -2.47
C ALA A 127 -7.85 8.52 -3.00
N LEU A 128 -7.67 9.50 -2.10
CA LEU A 128 -7.25 10.85 -2.48
C LEU A 128 -5.80 10.88 -2.97
N VAL A 129 -4.89 10.14 -2.33
CA VAL A 129 -3.50 10.00 -2.82
C VAL A 129 -3.47 9.43 -4.23
N PHE A 130 -4.22 8.35 -4.50
CA PHE A 130 -4.30 7.77 -5.85
C PHE A 130 -4.94 8.73 -6.85
N LYS A 131 -6.04 9.40 -6.50
CA LYS A 131 -6.72 10.35 -7.40
C LYS A 131 -5.79 11.50 -7.80
N LEU A 132 -5.16 12.16 -6.82
CA LEU A 132 -4.24 13.25 -7.08
C LEU A 132 -3.02 12.77 -7.87
N SER A 133 -2.51 11.57 -7.58
CA SER A 133 -1.39 10.99 -8.34
C SER A 133 -1.70 10.84 -9.82
N ILE A 134 -2.92 10.39 -10.14
CA ILE A 134 -3.38 10.22 -11.51
C ILE A 134 -3.54 11.58 -12.21
N ASP A 135 -4.19 12.54 -11.54
CA ASP A 135 -4.47 13.85 -12.15
C ASP A 135 -3.21 14.68 -12.39
N LEU A 136 -2.29 14.66 -11.43
CA LEU A 136 -1.09 15.49 -11.43
C LEU A 136 0.05 14.85 -12.22
N GLY A 137 0.01 13.54 -12.45
CA GLY A 137 1.13 12.77 -13.00
C GLY A 137 2.34 12.68 -12.04
N ARG A 138 2.14 13.03 -10.76
CA ARG A 138 3.12 12.93 -9.67
C ARG A 138 2.37 12.62 -8.38
N VAL A 139 3.02 11.96 -7.42
CA VAL A 139 2.41 11.78 -6.10
C VAL A 139 2.26 13.14 -5.38
N PRO A 140 1.29 13.26 -4.46
CA PRO A 140 1.13 14.44 -3.61
C PRO A 140 2.42 14.84 -2.88
N ASP A 141 2.64 16.14 -2.70
CA ASP A 141 3.69 16.67 -1.83
C ASP A 141 3.26 16.68 -0.35
N ALA A 142 4.17 17.07 0.54
CA ALA A 142 3.92 17.07 1.98
C ALA A 142 2.75 17.99 2.40
N GLY A 143 2.54 19.10 1.70
CA GLY A 143 1.42 20.00 1.97
C GLY A 143 0.10 19.40 1.52
N GLU A 144 0.07 18.77 0.35
CA GLU A 144 -1.09 18.06 -0.18
C GLU A 144 -1.46 16.83 0.69
N VAL A 145 -0.46 16.09 1.18
CA VAL A 145 -0.68 14.98 2.15
C VAL A 145 -1.28 15.49 3.45
N ALA A 146 -0.75 16.58 4.00
CA ALA A 146 -1.30 17.19 5.22
C ALA A 146 -2.75 17.65 5.01
N ALA A 147 -3.06 18.26 3.86
CA ALA A 147 -4.42 18.67 3.51
C ALA A 147 -5.39 17.49 3.41
N ILE A 148 -4.97 16.34 2.87
CA ILE A 148 -5.80 15.12 2.86
C ILE A 148 -6.19 14.71 4.28
N VAL A 149 -5.24 14.75 5.21
CA VAL A 149 -5.49 14.40 6.62
C VAL A 149 -6.44 15.41 7.26
N ASP A 150 -6.13 16.71 7.13
CA ASP A 150 -6.82 17.79 7.81
C ASP A 150 -8.22 18.07 7.26
N GLU A 151 -8.40 17.98 5.95
CA GLU A 151 -9.63 18.41 5.27
C GLU A 151 -10.55 17.24 4.93
N ALA A 152 -10.06 15.99 4.94
CA ALA A 152 -10.85 14.82 4.56
C ALA A 152 -10.90 13.74 5.64
N ILE A 153 -9.74 13.27 6.14
CA ILE A 153 -9.72 12.14 7.10
C ILE A 153 -10.27 12.58 8.46
N LEU A 154 -9.69 13.61 9.09
CA LEU A 154 -10.11 14.06 10.43
C LEU A 154 -11.60 14.49 10.46
N PRO A 155 -12.11 15.28 9.50
CA PRO A 155 -13.53 15.63 9.48
C PRO A 155 -14.46 14.42 9.33
N ALA A 156 -14.07 13.40 8.55
CA ALA A 156 -14.85 12.16 8.45
C ALA A 156 -14.91 11.39 9.79
N LEU A 157 -13.85 11.50 10.61
CA LEU A 157 -13.80 10.99 11.98
C LEU A 157 -14.49 11.92 12.99
N GLY A 158 -15.02 13.07 12.55
CA GLY A 158 -15.66 14.06 13.43
C GLY A 158 -14.68 14.76 14.37
N LEU A 159 -13.41 14.86 13.94
CA LEU A 159 -12.32 15.55 14.60
C LEU A 159 -11.94 16.82 13.84
#